data_AF-A0A087SYG6-F1
#
_entry.id   AF-A0A087SYG6-F1
#
_cell.length_a   1.000
_cell.length_b   1.000
_cell.length_c   1.000
_cell.angle_alpha   90.00
_cell.angle_beta   90.00
_cell.angle_gamma   90.00
#
_symmetry.space_group_name_H-M   'P 1'
#
loop_
_entity.id
_entity.type
_entity.pdbx_description
1 polymer ?
#
loop_
_entity_poly.entity_id
_entity_poly.type
_entity_poly.pdbx_seq_one_letter_code
_entity_poly.pdbx_strand_id
1 'polypeptide(L)'
;MNSELPAKESDQTKMREELQSWWEIASIAQYVSLFRYSFHLPEIEIEELEDGLIEDATEKGSSWLRNFIISLLRGISSVRGVTEENWEFHLGRLIEKRWGRENRVNPLSERSFSKLDLRHKVDIIYSLCEYRLDRNDTVEAMKTMDADALRVQSLGTDDLGNVYWYFYGTRLYKEEPVKEKKKKNWEEEWNYQKQVSLTVKRGRGRPRKYKPMKSDGE
;
A
#
# COMPACT_ATOMS: atom_id res chain seq x y z
N MET A 1 -0.18 -15.01 -40.11
CA MET A 1 -0.36 -15.41 -38.70
C MET A 1 0.88 -14.97 -37.94
N ASN A 2 0.66 -14.30 -36.80
CA ASN A 2 1.63 -13.82 -35.79
C ASN A 2 2.43 -12.55 -36.09
N SER A 3 2.04 -11.43 -35.44
CA SER A 3 2.96 -10.37 -35.00
C SER A 3 2.37 -9.41 -33.93
N GLU A 4 1.40 -9.84 -33.10
CA GLU A 4 0.86 -9.01 -31.99
C GLU A 4 1.41 -9.41 -30.60
N LEU A 5 2.30 -10.40 -30.53
CA LEU A 5 2.80 -10.98 -29.29
C LEU A 5 3.78 -10.13 -28.44
N PRO A 6 4.65 -9.24 -29.00
CA PRO A 6 5.70 -8.64 -28.16
C PRO A 6 5.24 -7.48 -27.27
N ALA A 7 4.16 -6.77 -27.62
CA ALA A 7 3.73 -5.59 -26.87
C ALA A 7 2.99 -5.94 -25.56
N LYS A 8 2.10 -6.95 -25.61
CA LYS A 8 1.29 -7.36 -24.45
C LYS A 8 2.14 -7.99 -23.34
N GLU A 9 3.19 -8.73 -23.71
CA GLU A 9 4.12 -9.35 -22.77
C GLU A 9 5.00 -8.30 -22.07
N SER A 10 5.38 -7.23 -22.80
CA SER A 10 6.07 -6.08 -22.23
C SER A 10 5.21 -5.31 -21.21
N ASP A 11 3.92 -5.12 -21.50
CA ASP A 11 3.01 -4.39 -20.60
C ASP A 11 2.72 -5.17 -19.31
N GLN A 12 2.49 -6.48 -19.40
CA GLN A 12 2.29 -7.32 -18.22
C GLN A 12 3.53 -7.40 -17.33
N THR A 13 4.71 -7.44 -17.93
CA THR A 13 5.98 -7.42 -17.18
C THR A 13 6.11 -6.15 -16.35
N LYS A 14 5.81 -4.99 -16.95
CA LYS A 14 5.82 -3.71 -16.24
C LYS A 14 4.81 -3.66 -15.10
N MET A 15 3.59 -4.15 -15.32
CA MET A 15 2.57 -4.23 -14.26
C MET A 15 3.02 -5.10 -13.08
N ARG A 16 3.72 -6.21 -13.37
CA ARG A 16 4.30 -7.06 -12.33
C ARG A 16 5.37 -6.34 -11.53
N GLU A 17 6.29 -5.64 -12.19
CA GLU A 17 7.32 -4.84 -11.49
C GLU A 17 6.69 -3.79 -10.58
N GLU A 18 5.61 -3.14 -11.02
CA GLU A 18 4.84 -2.20 -10.20
C GLU A 18 4.24 -2.89 -8.97
N LEU A 19 3.57 -4.04 -9.14
CA LEU A 19 3.02 -4.83 -8.03
C LEU A 19 4.08 -5.24 -7.01
N GLN A 20 5.23 -5.72 -7.49
CA GLN A 20 6.33 -6.17 -6.64
C GLN A 20 6.96 -5.04 -5.84
N SER A 21 6.82 -3.79 -6.29
CA SER A 21 7.26 -2.61 -5.56
C SER A 21 6.34 -2.19 -4.39
N TRP A 22 5.11 -2.73 -4.35
CA TRP A 22 4.11 -2.36 -3.35
C TRP A 22 4.16 -3.31 -2.15
N TRP A 23 4.42 -2.76 -0.97
CA TRP A 23 4.47 -3.52 0.28
C TRP A 23 3.10 -4.13 0.64
N GLU A 24 2.01 -3.56 0.13
CA GLU A 24 0.65 -4.08 0.32
C GLU A 24 0.48 -5.49 -0.24
N ILE A 25 1.18 -5.84 -1.33
CA ILE A 25 1.14 -7.19 -1.90
C ILE A 25 1.72 -8.21 -0.92
N ALA A 26 2.86 -7.88 -0.31
CA ALA A 26 3.47 -8.71 0.74
C ALA A 26 2.54 -8.86 1.95
N SER A 27 1.90 -7.77 2.35
CA SER A 27 0.98 -7.76 3.49
C SER A 27 -0.28 -8.60 3.23
N ILE A 28 -0.85 -8.52 2.02
CA ILE A 28 -2.01 -9.36 1.65
C ILE A 28 -1.61 -10.84 1.65
N ALA A 29 -0.46 -11.19 1.06
CA ALA A 29 0.04 -12.55 1.04
C ALA A 29 0.27 -13.10 2.47
N GLN A 30 0.86 -12.30 3.35
CA GLN A 30 1.04 -12.66 4.76
C GLN A 30 -0.30 -12.89 5.47
N TYR A 31 -1.28 -12.01 5.26
CA TYR A 31 -2.61 -12.17 5.81
C TYR A 31 -3.25 -13.49 5.39
N VAL A 32 -3.17 -13.84 4.09
CA VAL A 32 -3.76 -15.10 3.61
C VAL A 32 -3.04 -16.30 4.21
N SER A 33 -1.71 -16.28 4.30
CA SER A 33 -0.92 -17.35 4.93
C SER A 33 -1.32 -17.58 6.38
N LEU A 34 -1.44 -16.51 7.18
CA LEU A 34 -1.85 -16.59 8.58
C LEU A 34 -3.26 -17.15 8.74
N PHE A 35 -4.23 -16.58 8.04
CA PHE A 35 -5.65 -16.88 8.30
C PHE A 35 -6.24 -17.96 7.40
N ARG A 36 -5.44 -18.58 6.54
CA ARG A 36 -5.84 -19.66 5.61
C ARG A 36 -6.74 -20.69 6.27
N TYR A 37 -6.25 -21.30 7.34
CA TYR A 37 -6.97 -22.38 8.02
C TYR A 37 -8.18 -21.86 8.81
N SER A 38 -8.06 -20.67 9.40
CA SER A 38 -9.13 -20.11 10.24
C SER A 38 -10.34 -19.69 9.43
N PHE A 39 -10.14 -19.12 8.24
CA PHE A 39 -11.23 -18.60 7.41
C PHE A 39 -11.45 -19.37 6.12
N HIS A 40 -10.78 -20.53 5.95
CA HIS A 40 -10.86 -21.35 4.74
C HIS A 40 -10.57 -20.50 3.49
N LEU A 41 -9.57 -19.61 3.60
CA LEU A 41 -9.09 -18.85 2.45
C LEU A 41 -8.42 -19.83 1.48
N PRO A 42 -8.45 -19.53 0.17
CA PRO A 42 -7.68 -20.32 -0.79
C PRO A 42 -6.20 -20.37 -0.37
N GLU A 43 -5.55 -21.50 -0.67
CA GLU A 43 -4.09 -21.55 -0.70
C GLU A 43 -3.64 -20.71 -1.88
N ILE A 44 -2.89 -19.66 -1.62
CA ILE A 44 -2.46 -18.75 -2.67
C ILE A 44 -0.99 -18.44 -2.47
N GLU A 45 -0.24 -18.51 -3.55
CA GLU A 45 1.12 -17.98 -3.59
C GLU A 45 1.09 -16.49 -3.94
N ILE A 46 2.15 -15.78 -3.59
CA ILE A 46 2.23 -14.34 -3.86
C ILE A 46 2.31 -14.07 -5.38
N GLU A 47 2.85 -15.02 -6.14
CA GLU A 47 2.83 -15.11 -7.59
C GLU A 47 1.40 -15.12 -8.14
N GLU A 48 0.52 -15.97 -7.56
CA GLU A 48 -0.87 -16.13 -8.01
C GLU A 48 -1.71 -14.88 -7.72
N LEU A 49 -1.41 -14.16 -6.64
CA LEU A 49 -2.02 -12.86 -6.36
C LEU A 49 -1.64 -11.81 -7.41
N GLU A 50 -0.36 -11.74 -7.78
CA GLU A 50 0.11 -10.85 -8.85
C GLU A 50 -0.57 -11.20 -10.18
N ASP A 51 -0.62 -12.48 -10.52
CA ASP A 51 -1.23 -12.98 -11.75
C ASP A 51 -2.72 -12.66 -11.80
N GLY A 52 -3.46 -12.94 -10.72
CA GLY A 52 -4.88 -12.63 -10.64
C GLY A 52 -5.19 -11.13 -10.79
N LEU A 53 -4.33 -10.26 -10.25
CA LEU A 53 -4.46 -8.81 -10.40
C LEU A 53 -4.18 -8.35 -11.83
N ILE A 54 -3.16 -8.91 -12.49
CA ILE A 54 -2.83 -8.60 -13.89
C ILE A 54 -3.92 -9.13 -14.83
N GLU A 55 -4.42 -10.34 -14.62
CA GLU A 55 -5.52 -10.94 -15.39
C GLU A 55 -6.81 -10.12 -15.28
N ASP A 56 -7.15 -9.65 -14.08
CA ASP A 56 -8.33 -8.82 -13.86
C ASP A 56 -8.18 -7.44 -14.51
N ALA A 57 -6.96 -6.90 -14.60
CA ALA A 57 -6.68 -5.64 -15.27
C ALA A 57 -6.60 -5.76 -16.81
N THR A 58 -6.36 -6.96 -17.36
CA THR A 58 -6.23 -7.21 -18.82
C THR A 58 -7.50 -7.78 -19.47
N GLU A 59 -8.67 -7.40 -18.92
CA GLU A 59 -10.04 -7.68 -19.42
C GLU A 59 -10.51 -9.15 -19.40
N LYS A 60 -9.65 -10.13 -19.07
CA LYS A 60 -10.11 -11.52 -18.91
C LYS A 60 -10.93 -11.72 -17.63
N GLY A 61 -10.73 -10.86 -16.64
CA GLY A 61 -11.33 -11.00 -15.31
C GLY A 61 -10.75 -12.20 -14.58
N SER A 62 -10.38 -12.03 -13.31
CA SER A 62 -9.86 -13.16 -12.53
C SER A 62 -10.97 -13.75 -11.64
N SER A 63 -11.49 -14.91 -12.04
CA SER A 63 -12.53 -15.61 -11.26
C SER A 63 -12.02 -16.00 -9.87
N TRP A 64 -10.74 -16.36 -9.77
CA TRP A 64 -10.10 -16.63 -8.48
C TRP A 64 -10.02 -15.36 -7.62
N LEU A 65 -9.60 -14.21 -8.18
CA LEU A 65 -9.50 -12.95 -7.43
C LEU A 65 -10.88 -12.51 -6.93
N ARG A 66 -11.91 -12.65 -7.78
CA ARG A 66 -13.30 -12.43 -7.41
C ARG A 66 -13.72 -13.31 -6.23
N ASN A 67 -13.44 -14.62 -6.30
CA ASN A 67 -13.77 -15.55 -5.22
C ASN A 67 -13.03 -15.22 -3.92
N PHE A 68 -11.78 -14.79 -4.02
CA PHE A 68 -11.00 -14.31 -2.88
C PHE A 68 -11.64 -13.08 -2.23
N ILE A 69 -12.00 -12.06 -3.02
CA ILE A 69 -12.71 -10.86 -2.54
C ILE A 69 -14.06 -11.23 -1.90
N ILE A 70 -14.82 -12.13 -2.51
CA ILE A 70 -16.09 -12.63 -1.96
C ILE A 70 -15.87 -13.28 -0.59
N SER A 71 -14.80 -14.09 -0.44
CA SER A 71 -14.46 -14.73 0.84
C SER A 71 -14.18 -13.70 1.93
N LEU A 72 -13.38 -12.67 1.63
CA LEU A 72 -13.12 -11.56 2.55
C LEU A 72 -14.41 -10.82 2.92
N LEU A 73 -15.23 -10.47 1.93
CA LEU A 73 -16.50 -9.76 2.13
C LEU A 73 -17.46 -10.54 3.01
N ARG A 74 -17.55 -11.87 2.85
CA ARG A 74 -18.38 -12.73 3.70
C ARG A 74 -17.92 -12.73 5.16
N GLY A 75 -16.62 -12.63 5.41
CA GLY A 75 -16.08 -12.52 6.76
C GLY A 75 -16.28 -11.13 7.41
N ILE A 76 -16.28 -10.07 6.61
CA ILE A 76 -16.47 -8.69 7.10
C ILE A 76 -17.96 -8.37 7.29
N SER A 77 -18.78 -8.74 6.32
CA SER A 77 -20.20 -8.43 6.28
C SER A 77 -20.98 -9.30 7.27
N SER A 78 -21.78 -8.67 8.13
CA SER A 78 -22.78 -9.38 8.93
C SER A 78 -23.97 -9.88 8.08
N VAL A 79 -24.09 -9.39 6.84
CA VAL A 79 -25.18 -9.75 5.94
C VAL A 79 -24.85 -11.07 5.26
N ARG A 80 -25.65 -12.11 5.55
CA ARG A 80 -25.62 -13.38 4.82
C ARG A 80 -26.13 -13.14 3.39
N GLY A 81 -25.41 -13.66 2.39
CA GLY A 81 -25.87 -13.63 0.99
C GLY A 81 -24.97 -12.92 -0.01
N VAL A 82 -23.68 -12.70 0.29
CA VAL A 82 -22.73 -12.26 -0.76
C VAL A 82 -22.51 -13.42 -1.75
N THR A 83 -22.88 -13.21 -3.00
CA THR A 83 -22.80 -14.15 -4.14
C THR A 83 -21.97 -13.56 -5.28
N GLU A 84 -21.70 -14.36 -6.31
CA GLU A 84 -20.94 -13.92 -7.49
C GLU A 84 -21.63 -12.81 -8.29
N GLU A 85 -22.95 -12.64 -8.13
CA GLU A 85 -23.73 -11.64 -8.86
C GLU A 85 -23.85 -10.31 -8.10
N ASN A 86 -23.70 -10.31 -6.77
CA ASN A 86 -23.97 -9.13 -5.94
C ASN A 86 -22.75 -8.61 -5.15
N TRP A 87 -21.59 -9.28 -5.26
CA TRP A 87 -20.40 -8.92 -4.48
C TRP A 87 -19.92 -7.49 -4.75
N GLU A 88 -19.97 -7.01 -5.99
CA GLU A 88 -19.56 -5.62 -6.32
C GLU A 88 -20.44 -4.60 -5.61
N PHE A 89 -21.74 -4.86 -5.50
CA PHE A 89 -22.66 -4.00 -4.76
C PHE A 89 -22.31 -3.98 -3.26
N HIS A 90 -22.06 -5.14 -2.67
CA HIS A 90 -21.66 -5.24 -1.26
C HIS A 90 -20.30 -4.59 -1.01
N LEU A 91 -19.35 -4.75 -1.93
CA LEU A 91 -18.04 -4.11 -1.88
C LEU A 91 -18.18 -2.59 -1.93
N GLY A 92 -18.91 -2.06 -2.91
CA GLY A 92 -19.15 -0.62 -3.06
C GLY A 92 -19.72 0.01 -1.79
N ARG A 93 -20.76 -0.62 -1.20
CA ARG A 93 -21.35 -0.14 0.07
C ARG A 93 -20.40 -0.21 1.25
N LEU A 94 -19.56 -1.24 1.31
CA LEU A 94 -18.57 -1.39 2.38
C LEU A 94 -17.51 -0.28 2.28
N ILE A 95 -16.94 -0.09 1.09
CA ILE A 95 -15.92 0.92 0.84
C ILE A 95 -16.49 2.32 1.04
N GLU A 96 -17.67 2.63 0.49
CA GLU A 96 -18.34 3.92 0.72
C GLU A 96 -18.50 4.23 2.22
N LYS A 97 -18.95 3.25 3.01
CA LYS A 97 -19.14 3.41 4.45
C LYS A 97 -17.82 3.61 5.20
N ARG A 98 -16.77 2.85 4.87
CA ARG A 98 -15.48 2.87 5.58
C ARG A 98 -14.64 4.06 5.13
N TRP A 99 -14.39 4.20 3.84
CA TRP A 99 -13.57 5.27 3.28
C TRP A 99 -14.21 6.65 3.41
N GLY A 100 -15.55 6.73 3.41
CA GLY A 100 -16.24 7.98 3.75
C GLY A 100 -15.94 8.49 5.16
N ARG A 101 -15.66 7.60 6.13
CA ARG A 101 -15.24 7.98 7.50
C ARG A 101 -13.78 8.38 7.57
N GLU A 102 -12.95 7.82 6.70
CA GLU A 102 -11.52 8.12 6.56
C GLU A 102 -11.26 9.34 5.68
N ASN A 103 -12.31 9.98 5.14
CA ASN A 103 -12.22 11.08 4.18
C ASN A 103 -11.40 10.70 2.92
N ARG A 104 -11.50 9.45 2.48
CA ARG A 104 -10.87 8.92 1.27
C ARG A 104 -11.86 8.88 0.12
N VAL A 105 -11.37 9.13 -1.10
CA VAL A 105 -12.17 9.06 -2.32
C VAL A 105 -12.47 7.58 -2.64
N ASN A 106 -13.74 7.22 -2.82
CA ASN A 106 -14.14 5.87 -3.20
C ASN A 106 -13.98 5.65 -4.72
N PRO A 107 -13.02 4.84 -5.20
CA PRO A 107 -12.80 4.59 -6.62
C PRO A 107 -13.95 3.81 -7.27
N LEU A 108 -14.79 3.11 -6.47
CA LEU A 108 -15.94 2.34 -6.96
C LEU A 108 -17.21 3.18 -7.16
N SER A 109 -17.20 4.48 -6.88
CA SER A 109 -18.40 5.32 -7.00
C SER A 109 -18.89 5.46 -8.45
N GLU A 110 -17.97 5.45 -9.41
CA GLU A 110 -18.28 5.73 -10.83
C GLU A 110 -17.99 4.54 -11.76
N ARG A 111 -17.32 3.49 -11.28
CA ARG A 111 -16.80 2.39 -12.11
C ARG A 111 -16.90 1.05 -11.39
N SER A 112 -17.03 -0.03 -12.17
CA SER A 112 -16.95 -1.42 -11.66
C SER A 112 -15.52 -1.75 -11.24
N PHE A 113 -15.36 -2.75 -10.37
CA PHE A 113 -14.06 -3.16 -9.85
C PHE A 113 -13.08 -3.53 -10.98
N SER A 114 -13.55 -4.26 -11.99
CA SER A 114 -12.76 -4.66 -13.16
C SER A 114 -12.11 -3.49 -13.91
N LYS A 115 -12.75 -2.31 -13.91
CA LYS A 115 -12.32 -1.10 -14.63
C LYS A 115 -11.42 -0.18 -13.80
N LEU A 116 -11.07 -0.58 -12.58
CA LEU A 116 -10.16 0.18 -11.73
C LEU A 116 -8.71 0.01 -12.17
N ASP A 117 -7.89 1.01 -11.86
CA ASP A 117 -6.44 0.87 -12.01
C ASP A 117 -5.90 -0.14 -10.99
N LEU A 118 -4.79 -0.79 -11.35
CA LEU A 118 -4.15 -1.83 -10.54
C LEU A 118 -3.89 -1.37 -9.10
N ARG A 119 -3.44 -0.11 -8.93
CA ARG A 119 -3.19 0.47 -7.61
C ARG A 119 -4.43 0.54 -6.73
N HIS A 120 -5.58 0.92 -7.31
CA HIS A 120 -6.86 0.97 -6.59
C HIS A 120 -7.36 -0.43 -6.23
N LYS A 121 -7.20 -1.41 -7.12
CA LYS A 121 -7.55 -2.82 -6.83
C LYS A 121 -6.79 -3.33 -5.61
N VAL A 122 -5.47 -3.11 -5.58
CA VAL A 122 -4.62 -3.51 -4.44
C VAL A 122 -5.01 -2.79 -3.16
N ASP A 123 -5.24 -1.47 -3.21
CA ASP A 123 -5.65 -0.68 -2.05
C ASP A 123 -6.98 -1.16 -1.45
N ILE A 124 -7.94 -1.53 -2.31
CA ILE A 124 -9.21 -2.11 -1.87
C ILE A 124 -8.98 -3.47 -1.19
N ILE A 125 -8.25 -4.39 -1.83
CA ILE A 125 -8.02 -5.74 -1.30
C ILE A 125 -7.25 -5.68 0.02
N TYR A 126 -6.23 -4.83 0.11
CA TYR A 126 -5.50 -4.56 1.34
C TYR A 126 -6.45 -4.04 2.43
N SER A 127 -7.27 -3.04 2.12
CA SER A 127 -8.27 -2.50 3.06
C SER A 127 -9.26 -3.57 3.52
N LEU A 128 -9.67 -4.51 2.65
CA LEU A 128 -10.52 -5.63 3.05
C LEU A 128 -9.82 -6.55 4.05
N CYS A 129 -8.54 -6.83 3.88
CA CYS A 129 -7.76 -7.60 4.85
C CYS A 129 -7.71 -6.89 6.20
N GLU A 130 -7.46 -5.58 6.22
CA GLU A 130 -7.48 -4.76 7.44
C GLU A 130 -8.84 -4.81 8.14
N TYR A 131 -9.94 -4.61 7.39
CA TYR A 131 -11.28 -4.70 7.97
C TYR A 131 -11.66 -6.10 8.46
N ARG A 132 -10.99 -7.13 7.95
CA ARG A 132 -11.19 -8.50 8.40
C ARG A 132 -10.50 -8.73 9.75
N LEU A 133 -9.40 -8.05 10.03
CA LEU A 133 -8.73 -8.07 11.34
C LEU A 133 -9.58 -7.44 12.45
N ASP A 134 -10.45 -6.48 12.12
CA ASP A 134 -11.42 -5.87 13.07
C ASP A 134 -12.51 -6.82 13.58
N ARG A 135 -12.64 -8.02 13.01
CA ARG A 135 -13.75 -8.93 13.32
C ARG A 135 -13.44 -9.84 14.51
N ASN A 136 -14.46 -10.11 15.34
CA ASN A 136 -14.30 -10.85 16.59
C ASN A 136 -13.77 -12.29 16.40
N ASP A 137 -14.22 -12.97 15.34
CA ASP A 137 -13.75 -14.31 14.98
C ASP A 137 -12.26 -14.31 14.58
N THR A 138 -11.75 -13.19 14.07
CA THR A 138 -10.31 -13.01 13.83
C THR A 138 -9.53 -12.89 15.12
N VAL A 139 -10.06 -12.15 16.09
CA VAL A 139 -9.47 -12.06 17.43
C VAL A 139 -9.44 -13.44 18.10
N GLU A 140 -10.48 -14.26 17.92
CA GLU A 140 -10.50 -15.64 18.42
C GLU A 140 -9.49 -16.54 17.69
N ALA A 141 -9.38 -16.44 16.37
CA ALA A 141 -8.40 -17.17 15.58
C ALA A 141 -6.95 -16.85 16.03
N MET A 142 -6.63 -15.56 16.21
CA MET A 142 -5.30 -15.13 16.65
C MET A 142 -4.90 -15.69 18.02
N LYS A 143 -5.85 -15.94 18.93
CA LYS A 143 -5.55 -16.56 20.25
C LYS A 143 -5.05 -17.99 20.15
N THR A 144 -5.34 -18.67 19.03
CA THR A 144 -4.91 -20.06 18.80
C THR A 144 -3.59 -20.15 18.04
N MET A 145 -3.08 -19.01 17.55
CA MET A 145 -1.84 -18.92 16.79
C MET A 145 -0.66 -18.66 17.73
N ASP A 146 0.53 -19.09 17.30
CA ASP A 146 1.77 -18.72 17.95
C ASP A 146 2.01 -17.21 17.82
N ALA A 147 2.35 -16.55 18.92
CA ALA A 147 2.63 -15.11 18.94
C ALA A 147 3.82 -14.75 18.04
N ASP A 148 4.80 -15.66 17.92
CA ASP A 148 5.94 -15.46 17.03
C ASP A 148 5.54 -15.59 15.56
N ALA A 149 4.55 -16.43 15.23
CA ALA A 149 4.01 -16.53 13.87
C ALA A 149 3.22 -15.27 13.45
N LEU A 150 2.60 -14.56 14.40
CA LEU A 150 1.88 -13.30 14.13
C LEU A 150 2.83 -12.14 13.82
N ARG A 151 4.10 -12.23 14.21
CA ARG A 151 5.08 -11.15 14.05
C ARG A 151 6.04 -11.47 12.93
N VAL A 152 5.98 -10.67 11.86
CA VAL A 152 7.01 -10.76 10.81
C VAL A 152 8.34 -10.25 11.38
N GLN A 153 9.36 -11.11 11.35
CA GLN A 153 10.72 -10.75 11.73
C GLN A 153 11.53 -10.41 10.48
N SER A 154 12.36 -9.37 10.57
CA SER A 154 13.35 -9.10 9.54
C SER A 154 14.36 -10.23 9.48
N LEU A 155 14.78 -10.62 8.28
CA LEU A 155 15.87 -11.59 8.09
C LEU A 155 17.22 -11.04 8.51
N GLY A 156 17.39 -9.73 8.45
CA GLY A 156 18.61 -9.05 8.86
C GLY A 156 18.73 -7.66 8.27
N THR A 157 19.88 -7.04 8.54
CA THR A 157 20.25 -5.71 8.05
C THR A 157 21.63 -5.81 7.41
N ASP A 158 21.83 -5.13 6.27
CA ASP A 158 23.17 -5.02 5.66
C ASP A 158 23.98 -3.85 6.25
N ASP A 159 25.25 -3.74 5.85
CA ASP A 159 26.15 -2.66 6.28
C ASP A 159 25.71 -1.26 5.82
N LEU A 160 24.78 -1.18 4.85
CA LEU A 160 24.19 0.07 4.36
C LEU A 160 22.94 0.46 5.15
N GLY A 161 22.52 -0.35 6.12
CA GLY A 161 21.33 -0.12 6.94
C GLY A 161 20.01 -0.53 6.28
N ASN A 162 20.04 -1.28 5.17
CA ASN A 162 18.84 -1.81 4.54
C ASN A 162 18.32 -3.01 5.31
N VAL A 163 17.01 -3.04 5.57
CA VAL A 163 16.36 -4.15 6.28
C VAL A 163 15.70 -5.08 5.28
N TYR A 164 15.93 -6.38 5.45
CA TYR A 164 15.41 -7.42 4.56
C TYR A 164 14.24 -8.14 5.21
N TRP A 165 13.14 -8.24 4.47
CA TRP A 165 11.88 -8.81 4.93
C TRP A 165 11.46 -9.98 4.06
N TYR A 166 11.09 -11.09 4.70
CA TYR A 166 10.53 -12.25 4.04
C TYR A 166 9.15 -12.55 4.63
N PHE A 167 8.14 -12.51 3.77
CA PHE A 167 6.76 -12.75 4.16
C PHE A 167 6.37 -14.17 3.76
N TYR A 168 6.48 -14.47 2.46
CA TYR A 168 6.07 -15.75 1.90
C TYR A 168 6.59 -15.95 0.47
N GLY A 169 6.59 -17.20 0.00
CA GLY A 169 6.90 -17.56 -1.40
C GLY A 169 8.38 -17.35 -1.75
N THR A 170 8.64 -16.79 -2.93
CA THR A 170 10.01 -16.61 -3.45
C THR A 170 10.57 -15.19 -3.33
N ARG A 171 9.88 -14.29 -2.60
CA ARG A 171 10.09 -12.84 -2.69
C ARG A 171 10.83 -12.31 -1.45
N LEU A 172 11.85 -11.49 -1.69
CA LEU A 172 12.62 -10.81 -0.65
C LEU A 172 12.43 -9.30 -0.79
N TYR A 173 11.86 -8.67 0.23
CA TYR A 173 11.61 -7.24 0.26
C TYR A 173 12.75 -6.52 0.94
N LYS A 174 13.10 -5.34 0.41
CA LYS A 174 14.16 -4.49 0.94
C LYS A 174 13.54 -3.16 1.37
N GLU A 175 13.71 -2.81 2.64
CA GLU A 175 13.38 -1.50 3.16
C GLU A 175 14.66 -0.67 3.27
N GLU A 176 14.69 0.46 2.56
CA GLU A 176 15.83 1.37 2.60
C GLU A 176 15.71 2.31 3.81
N PRO A 177 16.83 2.64 4.47
CA PRO A 177 16.81 3.55 5.61
C PRO A 177 16.28 4.92 5.18
N VAL A 178 15.40 5.49 6.01
CA VAL A 178 14.86 6.84 5.75
C VAL A 178 16.03 7.82 5.70
N LYS A 179 16.30 8.39 4.52
CA LYS A 179 17.29 9.45 4.36
C LYS A 179 16.81 10.64 5.19
N GLU A 180 17.38 10.83 6.37
CA GLU A 180 17.13 12.03 7.16
C GLU A 180 17.41 13.23 6.26
N LYS A 181 16.37 14.01 5.94
CA LYS A 181 16.57 15.32 5.36
C LYS A 181 17.39 16.07 6.38
N LYS A 182 18.69 16.30 6.10
CA LYS A 182 19.54 17.16 6.92
C LYS A 182 18.71 18.38 7.30
N LYS A 183 18.37 18.52 8.58
CA LYS A 183 17.69 19.73 9.06
C LYS A 183 18.54 20.87 8.55
N LYS A 184 17.99 21.73 7.68
CA LYS A 184 18.68 22.95 7.26
C LYS A 184 19.04 23.66 8.56
N ASN A 185 20.33 23.71 8.88
CA ASN A 185 20.80 24.36 10.08
C ASN A 185 20.68 25.87 9.82
N TRP A 186 19.47 26.39 10.04
CA TRP A 186 19.13 27.77 9.76
C TRP A 186 20.04 28.72 10.54
N GLU A 187 20.58 28.29 11.68
CA GLU A 187 21.57 29.01 12.49
C GLU A 187 22.93 29.13 11.79
N GLU A 188 23.42 28.07 11.14
CA GLU A 188 24.65 28.13 10.33
C GLU A 188 24.46 29.01 9.09
N GLU A 189 23.32 28.89 8.40
CA GLU A 189 23.00 29.67 7.22
C GLU A 189 22.78 31.17 7.56
N TRP A 190 22.16 31.45 8.70
CA TRP A 190 22.02 32.80 9.27
C TRP A 190 23.36 33.40 9.71
N ASN A 191 24.22 32.61 10.36
CA ASN A 191 25.55 33.07 10.79
C ASN A 191 26.47 33.33 9.59
N TYR A 192 26.39 32.50 8.54
CA TYR A 192 27.09 32.71 7.28
C TYR A 192 26.61 34.00 6.59
N GLN A 193 25.29 34.21 6.46
CA GLN A 193 24.75 35.46 5.89
C GLN A 193 25.14 36.70 6.71
N LYS A 194 25.16 36.60 8.04
CA LYS A 194 25.66 37.68 8.90
C LYS A 194 27.13 37.98 8.63
N GLN A 195 28.00 36.99 8.59
CA GLN A 195 29.42 37.19 8.30
C GLN A 195 29.64 37.80 6.91
N VAL A 196 28.95 37.30 5.89
CA VAL A 196 29.01 37.84 4.52
C VAL A 196 28.52 39.29 4.47
N SER A 197 27.46 39.64 5.20
CA SER A 197 26.96 41.02 5.27
C SER A 197 27.89 41.97 6.03
N LEU A 198 28.74 41.45 6.93
CA LEU A 198 29.75 42.22 7.66
C LEU A 198 31.01 42.46 6.81
N THR A 199 31.41 41.50 5.99
CA THR A 199 32.55 41.64 5.06
C THR A 199 32.24 42.56 3.88
N VAL A 200 30.98 42.64 3.44
CA VAL A 200 30.56 43.50 2.31
C VAL A 200 30.40 44.99 2.70
N LYS A 201 30.41 45.35 3.99
CA LYS A 201 30.26 46.75 4.47
C LYS A 201 31.53 47.61 4.38
N ARG A 202 32.29 47.51 3.28
CA ARG A 202 33.26 48.54 2.85
C ARG A 202 32.78 49.21 1.56
N GLY A 203 31.59 49.79 1.60
CA GLY A 203 31.03 50.60 0.51
C GLY A 203 29.90 51.48 1.04
N ARG A 204 30.06 52.80 0.95
CA ARG A 204 29.16 53.81 1.53
C ARG A 204 27.76 53.76 0.90
N GLY A 205 26.76 53.31 1.66
CA GLY A 205 25.35 53.38 1.28
C GLY A 205 24.43 52.93 2.43
N ARG A 206 23.33 53.65 2.65
CA ARG A 206 22.40 53.45 3.78
C ARG A 206 21.71 52.08 3.68
N PRO A 207 21.78 51.20 4.70
CA PRO A 207 21.16 49.87 4.62
C PRO A 207 19.64 49.99 4.65
N ARG A 208 18.93 49.30 3.74
CA ARG A 208 17.47 49.16 3.78
C ARG A 208 17.08 48.31 5.00
N LYS A 209 16.14 48.82 5.81
CA LYS A 209 15.58 48.08 6.96
C LYS A 209 14.82 46.85 6.47
N TYR A 210 15.23 45.68 6.93
CA TYR A 210 14.52 44.42 6.73
C TYR A 210 13.26 44.40 7.61
N LYS A 211 12.11 44.03 7.03
CA LYS A 211 10.87 43.72 7.76
C LYS A 211 10.74 42.19 7.85
N PRO A 212 10.68 41.60 9.06
CA PRO A 212 10.45 40.16 9.18
C PRO A 212 9.06 39.78 8.67
N MET A 213 8.98 38.71 7.89
CA MET A 213 7.71 38.04 7.60
C MET A 213 7.17 37.47 8.91
N LYS A 214 5.90 37.76 9.20
CA LYS A 214 5.20 37.18 10.34
C LYS A 214 5.14 35.67 10.14
N SER A 215 5.48 34.93 11.19
CA SER A 215 5.09 33.53 11.33
C SER A 215 3.58 33.49 11.46
N ASP A 216 2.89 32.96 10.47
CA ASP A 216 1.50 32.55 10.64
C ASP A 216 1.53 31.32 11.55
N GLY A 217 1.25 31.56 12.84
CA GLY A 217 0.90 30.53 13.78
C GLY A 217 -0.61 30.46 13.86
N GLU A 218 -1.16 29.30 13.51
CA GLU A 218 -2.10 28.48 14.29
C GLU A 218 -2.39 27.18 13.53
#